data_AF-A0AAV5BYA3-F1
#
_entry.id   AF-A0AAV5BYA3-F1
#
_cell.length_a   1.000
_cell.length_b   1.000
_cell.length_c   1.000
_cell.angle_alpha   90.00
_cell.angle_beta   90.00
_cell.angle_gamma   90.00
#
_symmetry.space_group_name_H-M   'P 1'
#
loop_
_entity.id
_entity.type
_entity.pdbx_description
1 polymer ?
#
loop_
_entity_poly.entity_id
_entity_poly.type
_entity_poly.pdbx_seq_one_letter_code
_entity_poly.pdbx_strand_id
1 'polypeptide(L)'
;MAERCDTYSAIVAEAVSGSHVIKIDGYSRIKELLENGKYVQSIPSSVGGQSWVIRYYPNGNKKEDADFTSLYLVLDSIHGQDVKATFGFRLLDKNHTPVPSCTFTSTMMHTFSCKGSSWGYTKFMKKENLEGSVHLRGDCFTISCMITVMKEIRSEETKGKKKFVQVPPSDLRQHLGDLLKNIDGTIVTFEVGGERFRAHRSMIAARSSLPNAGGVMKWKGEGPKTPPIKIDDMGADVFRNFLHFIYMDTLPQQMAREEDLAMAQHLLVAADRYNVERLKLI
;
A
#
# COMPACT_ATOMS: atom_id res chain seq x y z
N MET A 1 2.76 -40.81 -34.44
CA MET A 1 2.62 -40.61 -32.99
C MET A 1 1.54 -39.58 -32.77
N ALA A 2 0.46 -39.92 -32.06
CA ALA A 2 -0.55 -38.94 -31.68
C ALA A 2 -0.08 -38.22 -30.40
N GLU A 3 0.04 -36.90 -30.45
CA GLU A 3 0.31 -36.11 -29.25
C GLU A 3 -0.92 -36.12 -28.35
N ARG A 4 -0.71 -36.55 -27.10
CA ARG A 4 -1.73 -36.51 -26.06
C ARG A 4 -1.78 -35.09 -25.50
N CYS A 5 -2.87 -34.38 -25.77
CA CYS A 5 -3.14 -33.06 -25.21
C CYS A 5 -4.00 -33.23 -23.96
N ASP A 6 -3.36 -33.22 -22.78
CA ASP A 6 -4.09 -33.23 -21.50
C ASP A 6 -4.39 -31.77 -21.10
N THR A 7 -5.65 -31.46 -20.82
CA THR A 7 -6.09 -30.17 -20.27
C THR A 7 -6.27 -30.27 -18.76
N TYR A 8 -5.87 -29.22 -18.04
CA TYR A 8 -5.99 -29.14 -16.58
C TYR A 8 -6.83 -27.94 -16.19
N SER A 9 -7.78 -28.14 -15.28
CA SER A 9 -8.59 -27.09 -14.68
C SER A 9 -8.49 -27.15 -13.16
N ALA A 10 -8.65 -25.99 -12.51
CA ALA A 10 -8.72 -25.87 -11.07
C ALA A 10 -10.02 -25.18 -10.69
N ILE A 11 -10.67 -25.71 -9.65
CA ILE A 11 -11.80 -25.07 -8.99
C ILE A 11 -11.22 -24.29 -7.81
N VAL A 12 -11.31 -22.97 -7.86
CA VAL A 12 -10.70 -22.07 -6.88
C VAL A 12 -11.79 -21.43 -6.03
N ALA A 13 -11.69 -21.60 -4.72
CA ALA A 13 -12.46 -20.86 -3.73
C ALA A 13 -11.53 -19.82 -3.08
N GLU A 14 -11.80 -18.54 -3.32
CA GLU A 14 -11.02 -17.44 -2.73
C GLU A 14 -11.77 -16.81 -1.55
N ALA A 15 -10.99 -16.33 -0.58
CA ALA A 15 -11.49 -15.54 0.53
C ALA A 15 -10.56 -14.35 0.79
N VAL A 16 -11.14 -13.24 1.22
CA VAL A 16 -10.39 -12.05 1.63
C VAL A 16 -10.69 -11.77 3.10
N SER A 17 -9.65 -11.80 3.92
CA SER A 17 -9.74 -11.54 5.35
C SER A 17 -9.24 -10.15 5.70
N GLY A 18 -9.88 -9.52 6.68
CA GLY A 18 -9.48 -8.24 7.24
C GLY A 18 -9.91 -8.12 8.71
N SER A 19 -9.43 -7.07 9.37
CA SER A 19 -9.79 -6.78 10.77
C SER A 19 -10.16 -5.31 10.93
N HIS A 20 -11.26 -5.05 11.63
CA HIS A 20 -11.67 -3.72 12.04
C HIS A 20 -11.63 -3.62 13.57
N VAL A 21 -10.80 -2.71 14.09
CA VAL A 21 -10.62 -2.50 15.52
C VAL A 21 -11.31 -1.22 15.93
N ILE A 22 -12.14 -1.29 16.96
CA ILE A 22 -12.85 -0.15 17.53
C ILE A 22 -12.49 0.01 19.00
N LYS A 23 -12.24 1.25 19.40
CA LYS A 23 -12.10 1.65 20.80
C LYS A 23 -13.44 2.20 21.27
N ILE A 24 -13.98 1.64 22.35
CA ILE A 24 -15.09 2.23 23.09
C ILE A 24 -14.45 3.10 24.17
N ASP A 25 -14.76 4.39 24.12
CA ASP A 25 -14.20 5.42 25.01
C ASP A 25 -15.37 6.13 25.70
N GLY A 26 -15.39 6.12 27.02
CA GLY A 26 -16.54 6.59 27.80
C GLY A 26 -17.63 5.53 27.95
N TYR A 27 -17.27 4.27 28.21
CA TYR A 27 -18.19 3.15 28.36
C TYR A 27 -19.36 3.45 29.31
N SER A 28 -19.07 3.96 30.50
CA SER A 28 -20.07 4.28 31.52
C SER A 28 -21.10 5.27 31.01
N ARG A 29 -20.66 6.33 30.33
CA ARG A 29 -21.51 7.37 29.77
C ARG A 29 -22.34 6.87 28.59
N ILE A 30 -21.74 6.07 27.71
CA ILE A 30 -22.47 5.45 26.59
C ILE A 30 -23.57 4.52 27.12
N LYS A 31 -23.27 3.75 28.17
CA LYS A 31 -24.23 2.87 28.85
C LYS A 31 -25.36 3.64 29.53
N GLU A 32 -25.09 4.79 30.14
CA GLU A 32 -26.14 5.62 30.76
C GLU A 32 -27.05 6.30 29.72
N LEU A 33 -26.48 6.78 28.61
CA LEU A 33 -27.21 7.51 27.57
C LEU A 33 -28.09 6.62 26.70
N LEU A 34 -27.73 5.34 26.54
CA LEU A 34 -28.41 4.43 25.62
C LEU A 34 -29.27 3.41 26.36
N GLU A 35 -30.57 3.46 26.12
CA GLU A 35 -31.52 2.45 26.59
C GLU A 35 -31.27 1.07 25.94
N ASN A 36 -31.84 0.01 26.55
CA ASN A 36 -31.84 -1.33 25.95
C ASN A 36 -32.40 -1.29 24.51
N GLY A 37 -31.76 -1.99 23.59
CA GLY A 37 -32.09 -1.99 22.16
C GLY A 37 -31.57 -0.77 21.38
N LYS A 38 -30.96 0.22 22.04
CA LYS A 38 -30.24 1.32 21.37
C LYS A 38 -28.76 0.98 21.20
N TYR A 39 -28.15 1.55 20.17
CA TYR A 39 -26.77 1.28 19.78
C TYR A 39 -26.03 2.52 19.31
N VAL A 40 -24.71 2.45 19.38
CA VAL A 40 -23.80 3.30 18.60
C VAL A 40 -23.21 2.49 17.45
N GLN A 41 -22.80 3.19 16.40
CA GLN A 41 -22.24 2.57 15.20
C GLN A 41 -20.81 3.05 14.98
N SER A 42 -19.92 2.16 14.55
CA SER A 42 -18.57 2.51 14.13
C SER A 42 -18.57 3.26 12.80
N ILE A 43 -17.44 3.87 12.47
CA ILE A 43 -17.17 4.31 11.09
C ILE A 43 -17.10 3.08 10.15
N PRO A 44 -17.42 3.25 8.85
CA PRO A 44 -17.29 2.18 7.88
C PRO A 44 -15.85 1.72 7.69
N SER A 45 -15.68 0.42 7.45
CA SER A 45 -14.40 -0.23 7.16
C SER A 45 -14.52 -1.10 5.91
N SER A 46 -13.48 -1.10 5.06
CA SER A 46 -13.49 -1.86 3.82
C SER A 46 -12.78 -3.20 4.00
N VAL A 47 -13.50 -4.31 3.77
CA VAL A 47 -12.93 -5.67 3.74
C VAL A 47 -13.57 -6.44 2.60
N GLY A 48 -12.75 -7.07 1.76
CA GLY A 48 -13.23 -7.87 0.63
C GLY A 48 -14.01 -7.07 -0.41
N GLY A 49 -13.71 -5.77 -0.57
CA GLY A 49 -14.43 -4.88 -1.47
C GLY A 49 -15.82 -4.46 -0.96
N GLN A 50 -16.18 -4.83 0.28
CA GLN A 50 -17.45 -4.49 0.90
C GLN A 50 -17.22 -3.52 2.06
N SER A 51 -18.20 -2.63 2.28
CA SER A 51 -18.23 -1.69 3.40
C SER A 51 -18.96 -2.32 4.59
N TRP A 52 -18.32 -2.31 5.75
CA TRP A 52 -18.80 -2.92 6.98
C TRP A 52 -18.78 -1.93 8.14
N VAL A 53 -19.82 -1.97 8.97
CA VAL A 53 -19.89 -1.22 10.23
C VAL A 53 -20.20 -2.15 11.39
N ILE A 54 -19.78 -1.78 12.59
CA ILE A 54 -20.09 -2.51 13.82
C ILE A 54 -21.14 -1.72 14.59
N ARG A 55 -22.23 -2.40 14.99
CA ARG A 55 -23.21 -1.86 15.95
C ARG A 55 -22.91 -2.41 17.34
N TYR A 56 -22.76 -1.50 18.29
CA TYR A 56 -22.48 -1.78 19.69
C TYR A 56 -23.68 -1.39 20.56
N TYR A 57 -24.24 -2.38 21.27
CA TYR A 57 -25.37 -2.22 22.16
C TYR A 57 -24.86 -2.36 23.61
N PRO A 58 -24.64 -1.27 24.34
CA PRO A 58 -24.07 -1.33 25.69
C PRO A 58 -24.99 -2.07 26.69
N ASN A 59 -26.31 -1.95 26.49
CA ASN A 59 -27.35 -2.52 27.35
C ASN A 59 -28.15 -3.63 26.66
N GLY A 60 -27.56 -4.34 25.71
CA GLY A 60 -28.21 -5.46 25.03
C GLY A 60 -29.14 -5.04 23.89
N ASN A 61 -29.31 -5.93 22.90
CA ASN A 61 -30.19 -5.68 21.75
C ASN A 61 -31.69 -5.92 22.08
N LYS A 62 -31.98 -6.86 22.97
CA LYS A 62 -33.34 -7.17 23.43
C LYS A 62 -33.42 -7.10 24.95
N LYS A 63 -34.63 -7.05 25.50
CA LYS A 63 -34.86 -7.01 26.95
C LYS A 63 -34.23 -8.20 27.69
N GLU A 64 -34.26 -9.38 27.10
CA GLU A 64 -33.64 -10.61 27.63
C GLU A 64 -32.09 -10.59 27.66
N ASP A 65 -31.49 -9.63 26.94
CA ASP A 65 -30.05 -9.43 26.85
C ASP A 65 -29.59 -8.22 27.69
N ALA A 66 -30.45 -7.65 28.54
CA ALA A 66 -30.17 -6.39 29.23
C ALA A 66 -28.89 -6.41 30.09
N ASP A 67 -28.52 -7.56 30.64
CA ASP A 67 -27.31 -7.75 31.44
C ASP A 67 -26.04 -7.96 30.62
N PHE A 68 -26.18 -7.98 29.30
CA PHE A 68 -25.11 -8.23 28.34
C PHE A 68 -24.89 -7.02 27.45
N THR A 69 -23.65 -6.91 26.98
CA THR A 69 -23.30 -6.13 25.81
C THR A 69 -23.51 -6.98 24.57
N SER A 70 -24.10 -6.40 23.51
CA SER A 70 -24.27 -7.07 22.21
C SER A 70 -23.45 -6.38 21.11
N LEU A 71 -22.98 -7.18 20.15
CA LEU A 71 -22.21 -6.71 19.00
C LEU A 71 -22.75 -7.32 17.71
N TYR A 72 -22.89 -6.49 16.69
CA TYR A 72 -23.34 -6.91 15.36
C TYR A 72 -22.44 -6.35 14.29
N LEU A 73 -22.04 -7.21 13.35
CA LEU A 73 -21.47 -6.80 12.08
C LEU A 73 -22.62 -6.50 11.12
N VAL A 74 -22.52 -5.36 10.42
CA VAL A 74 -23.56 -4.90 9.50
C VAL A 74 -22.93 -4.57 8.15
N LEU A 75 -23.56 -5.04 7.08
CA LEU A 75 -23.19 -4.66 5.73
C LEU A 75 -23.72 -3.25 5.43
N ASP A 76 -22.83 -2.30 5.13
CA ASP A 76 -23.16 -0.91 4.77
C ASP A 76 -23.11 -0.66 3.25
N SER A 77 -22.64 -1.65 2.50
CA SER A 77 -22.59 -1.65 1.05
C SER A 77 -23.99 -1.70 0.42
N ILE A 78 -24.20 -0.93 -0.67
CA ILE A 78 -25.48 -0.84 -1.41
C ILE A 78 -25.54 -1.86 -2.57
N HIS A 79 -24.44 -2.58 -2.83
CA HIS A 79 -24.42 -3.57 -3.91
C HIS A 79 -25.48 -4.65 -3.64
N GLY A 80 -26.48 -4.78 -4.52
CA GLY A 80 -27.64 -5.66 -4.36
C GLY A 80 -27.34 -7.15 -4.55
N GLN A 81 -26.12 -7.58 -4.19
CA GLN A 81 -25.68 -8.96 -4.27
C GLN A 81 -25.46 -9.51 -2.86
N ASP A 82 -25.89 -10.75 -2.64
CA ASP A 82 -25.66 -11.48 -1.40
C ASP A 82 -24.16 -11.60 -1.11
N VAL A 83 -23.72 -11.05 0.01
CA VAL A 83 -22.34 -11.18 0.47
C VAL A 83 -22.26 -12.33 1.47
N LYS A 84 -21.45 -13.35 1.17
CA LYS A 84 -21.15 -14.44 2.10
C LYS A 84 -19.89 -14.13 2.89
N ALA A 85 -20.00 -14.08 4.20
CA ALA A 85 -18.86 -13.80 5.07
C ALA A 85 -18.91 -14.58 6.39
N THR A 86 -17.74 -14.90 6.93
CA THR A 86 -17.59 -15.28 8.33
C THR A 86 -17.05 -14.09 9.11
N PHE A 87 -17.36 -14.01 10.40
CA PHE A 87 -16.85 -12.95 11.25
C PHE A 87 -16.61 -13.43 12.68
N GLY A 88 -15.84 -12.67 13.45
CA GLY A 88 -15.66 -12.90 14.87
C GLY A 88 -15.32 -11.61 15.60
N PHE A 89 -15.73 -11.53 16.87
CA PHE A 89 -15.42 -10.41 17.76
C PHE A 89 -14.48 -10.87 18.87
N ARG A 90 -13.52 -10.01 19.20
CA ARG A 90 -12.52 -10.28 20.23
C ARG A 90 -12.32 -9.05 21.09
N LEU A 91 -12.32 -9.21 22.40
CA LEU A 91 -11.79 -8.18 23.30
C LEU A 91 -10.26 -8.18 23.19
N LEU A 92 -9.66 -7.00 23.11
CA LEU A 92 -8.21 -6.83 23.11
C LEU A 92 -7.73 -6.35 24.48
N ASP A 93 -6.57 -6.84 24.90
CA ASP A 93 -5.89 -6.36 26.10
C ASP A 93 -5.12 -5.04 25.85
N LYS A 94 -4.39 -4.57 26.88
CA LYS A 94 -3.56 -3.36 26.82
C LYS A 94 -2.46 -3.40 25.75
N ASN A 95 -2.06 -4.58 25.32
CA ASN A 95 -1.02 -4.81 24.31
C ASN A 95 -1.64 -5.12 22.94
N HIS A 96 -2.95 -4.85 22.75
CA HIS A 96 -3.70 -5.20 21.55
C HIS A 96 -3.72 -6.70 21.23
N THR A 97 -3.51 -7.55 22.24
CA THR A 97 -3.55 -9.01 22.11
C THR A 97 -4.96 -9.52 22.42
N PRO A 98 -5.51 -10.47 21.63
CA PRO A 98 -6.83 -11.02 21.91
C PRO A 98 -6.91 -11.71 23.27
N VAL A 99 -7.94 -11.37 24.04
CA VAL A 99 -8.26 -12.04 25.31
C VAL A 99 -8.99 -13.35 25.00
N PRO A 100 -8.41 -14.53 25.32
CA PRO A 100 -8.97 -15.82 24.90
C PRO A 100 -10.40 -16.08 25.41
N SER A 101 -10.68 -15.70 26.66
CA SER A 101 -12.01 -15.85 27.29
C SER A 101 -13.09 -14.95 26.69
N CYS A 102 -12.71 -13.97 25.87
CA CYS A 102 -13.60 -13.00 25.25
C CYS A 102 -13.40 -12.97 23.73
N THR A 103 -13.17 -14.15 23.15
CA THR A 103 -13.01 -14.36 21.71
C THR A 103 -14.17 -15.21 21.20
N PHE A 104 -15.01 -14.60 20.36
CA PHE A 104 -16.17 -15.22 19.74
C PHE A 104 -15.95 -15.25 18.24
N THR A 105 -15.56 -16.40 17.71
CA THR A 105 -15.36 -16.60 16.27
C THR A 105 -16.51 -17.43 15.72
N SER A 106 -17.24 -16.90 14.73
CA SER A 106 -18.20 -17.69 13.98
C SER A 106 -17.45 -18.50 12.93
N THR A 107 -17.48 -19.83 13.07
CA THR A 107 -17.13 -20.74 11.97
C THR A 107 -18.25 -20.85 10.95
N MET A 108 -19.47 -20.42 11.31
CA MET A 108 -20.62 -20.43 10.43
C MET A 108 -20.55 -19.27 9.43
N MET A 109 -20.77 -19.61 8.16
CA MET A 109 -20.89 -18.66 7.06
C MET A 109 -22.27 -17.98 7.12
N HIS A 110 -22.26 -16.66 7.08
CA HIS A 110 -23.47 -15.83 7.10
C HIS A 110 -23.67 -15.17 5.74
N THR A 111 -24.92 -15.08 5.31
CA THR A 111 -25.31 -14.35 4.10
C THR A 111 -25.86 -12.98 4.50
N PHE A 112 -25.28 -11.92 3.95
CA PHE A 112 -25.72 -10.55 4.10
C PHE A 112 -26.38 -10.09 2.80
N SER A 113 -27.70 -10.04 2.78
CA SER A 113 -28.47 -9.89 1.52
C SER A 113 -28.66 -8.47 1.04
N CYS A 114 -28.52 -7.48 1.92
CA CYS A 114 -28.73 -6.09 1.56
C CYS A 114 -28.05 -5.16 2.56
N LYS A 115 -28.00 -3.87 2.21
CA LYS A 115 -27.57 -2.82 3.13
C LYS A 115 -28.41 -2.86 4.41
N GLY A 116 -27.72 -2.88 5.55
CA GLY A 116 -28.33 -2.96 6.88
C GLY A 116 -28.54 -4.38 7.38
N SER A 117 -28.34 -5.40 6.54
CA SER A 117 -28.30 -6.80 6.98
C SER A 117 -27.19 -6.99 8.02
N SER A 118 -27.49 -7.72 9.09
CA SER A 118 -26.62 -7.79 10.25
C SER A 118 -26.62 -9.15 10.92
N TRP A 119 -25.45 -9.58 11.35
CA TRP A 119 -25.24 -10.80 12.13
C TRP A 119 -24.33 -10.48 13.32
N GLY A 120 -24.57 -11.12 14.46
CA GLY A 120 -23.89 -10.74 15.68
C GLY A 120 -24.14 -11.68 16.85
N TYR A 121 -23.64 -11.27 18.02
CA TYR A 121 -23.80 -11.97 19.28
C TYR A 121 -24.65 -11.11 20.22
N THR A 122 -25.85 -11.59 20.53
CA THR A 122 -26.77 -10.96 21.51
C THR A 122 -26.14 -10.91 22.90
N LYS A 123 -25.48 -11.99 23.31
CA LYS A 123 -24.85 -12.15 24.62
C LYS A 123 -23.34 -12.21 24.50
N PHE A 124 -22.73 -11.20 23.87
CA PHE A 124 -21.28 -11.16 23.65
C PHE A 124 -20.50 -11.14 24.97
N MET A 125 -20.90 -10.30 25.93
CA MET A 125 -20.23 -10.25 27.23
C MET A 125 -21.21 -9.81 28.31
N LYS A 126 -21.18 -10.46 29.48
CA LYS A 126 -21.89 -9.95 30.67
C LYS A 126 -21.26 -8.63 31.10
N LYS A 127 -22.09 -7.63 31.42
CA LYS A 127 -21.62 -6.32 31.89
C LYS A 127 -20.78 -6.44 33.15
N GLU A 128 -21.24 -7.25 34.11
CA GLU A 128 -20.49 -7.55 35.34
C GLU A 128 -19.08 -8.10 35.07
N ASN A 129 -18.93 -9.01 34.09
CA ASN A 129 -17.63 -9.56 33.73
C ASN A 129 -16.72 -8.51 33.08
N LEU A 130 -17.28 -7.60 32.26
CA LEU A 130 -16.53 -6.52 31.64
C LEU A 130 -16.10 -5.47 32.67
N GLU A 131 -17.01 -5.08 33.56
CA GLU A 131 -16.80 -4.07 34.60
C GLU A 131 -15.83 -4.55 35.69
N GLY A 132 -15.86 -5.84 36.02
CA GLY A 132 -14.87 -6.48 36.89
C GLY A 132 -13.54 -6.81 36.21
N SER A 133 -13.40 -6.57 34.89
CA SER A 133 -12.23 -6.94 34.12
C SER A 133 -11.13 -5.88 34.17
N VAL A 134 -9.87 -6.34 34.19
CA VAL A 134 -8.68 -5.49 33.99
C VAL A 134 -8.57 -4.88 32.59
N HIS A 135 -9.47 -5.26 31.67
CA HIS A 135 -9.50 -4.79 30.28
C HIS A 135 -10.34 -3.51 30.09
N LEU A 136 -11.25 -3.20 31.02
CA LEU A 136 -11.92 -1.91 31.07
C LEU A 136 -11.02 -0.93 31.86
N ARG A 137 -10.26 -0.10 31.15
CA ARG A 137 -9.27 0.81 31.75
C ARG A 137 -9.59 2.25 31.41
N GLY A 138 -9.69 3.10 32.43
CA GLY A 138 -10.01 4.51 32.23
C GLY A 138 -11.32 4.68 31.45
N ASP A 139 -12.33 3.87 31.78
CA ASP A 139 -13.63 3.84 31.09
C ASP A 139 -13.56 3.49 29.59
N CYS A 140 -12.49 2.82 29.17
CA CYS A 140 -12.24 2.43 27.79
C CYS A 140 -11.96 0.94 27.65
N PHE A 141 -12.35 0.37 26.51
CA PHE A 141 -11.92 -0.97 26.09
C PHE A 141 -11.93 -1.08 24.56
N THR A 142 -11.25 -2.09 24.03
CA THR A 142 -11.03 -2.23 22.59
C THR A 142 -11.58 -3.57 22.09
N ILE A 143 -12.32 -3.54 20.99
CA ILE A 143 -12.86 -4.71 20.32
C ILE A 143 -12.24 -4.82 18.93
N SER A 144 -11.79 -6.02 18.56
CA SER A 144 -11.43 -6.38 17.20
C SER A 144 -12.52 -7.23 16.56
N CYS A 145 -13.02 -6.80 15.41
CA CYS A 145 -13.84 -7.61 14.53
C CYS A 145 -12.97 -8.17 13.40
N MET A 146 -12.90 -9.50 13.28
CA MET A 146 -12.29 -10.15 12.11
C MET A 146 -13.40 -10.51 11.13
N ILE A 147 -13.17 -10.22 9.85
CA ILE A 147 -14.14 -10.42 8.78
C ILE A 147 -13.44 -11.19 7.66
N THR A 148 -14.05 -12.25 7.18
CA THR A 148 -13.57 -13.02 6.02
C THR A 148 -14.69 -13.08 5.00
N VAL A 149 -14.52 -12.38 3.88
CA VAL A 149 -15.49 -12.35 2.78
C VAL A 149 -15.13 -13.44 1.78
N MET A 150 -16.09 -14.31 1.48
CA MET A 150 -15.95 -15.37 0.49
C MET A 150 -16.24 -14.80 -0.90
N LYS A 151 -15.37 -15.08 -1.86
CA LYS A 151 -15.61 -14.78 -3.27
C LYS A 151 -16.34 -15.93 -3.94
N GLU A 152 -16.90 -15.67 -5.11
CA GLU A 152 -17.49 -16.71 -5.94
C GLU A 152 -16.45 -17.76 -6.33
N ILE A 153 -16.89 -19.02 -6.36
CA ILE A 153 -16.07 -20.14 -6.79
C ILE A 153 -15.90 -20.03 -8.31
N ARG A 154 -14.65 -20.02 -8.78
CA ARG A 154 -14.34 -19.93 -10.21
C ARG A 154 -13.61 -21.17 -10.69
N SER A 155 -13.98 -21.64 -11.88
CA SER A 155 -13.26 -22.67 -12.62
C SER A 155 -12.28 -21.98 -13.55
N GLU A 156 -10.99 -22.24 -13.38
CA GLU A 156 -9.95 -21.65 -14.22
C GLU A 156 -9.12 -22.75 -14.88
N GLU A 157 -8.84 -22.60 -16.17
CA GLU A 157 -7.85 -23.43 -16.84
C GLU A 157 -6.50 -23.20 -16.17
N THR A 158 -5.93 -24.27 -15.61
CA THR A 158 -4.61 -24.22 -15.02
C THR A 158 -3.61 -24.25 -16.16
N LYS A 159 -3.28 -23.09 -16.73
CA LYS A 159 -1.99 -22.91 -17.40
C LYS A 159 -0.96 -23.23 -16.33
N GLY A 160 -0.38 -24.43 -16.41
CA GLY A 160 0.30 -25.13 -15.31
C GLY A 160 1.03 -24.21 -14.34
N LYS A 161 0.78 -24.41 -13.04
CA LYS A 161 1.44 -23.74 -11.89
C LYS A 161 2.69 -22.98 -12.32
N LYS A 162 2.57 -21.67 -12.56
CA LYS A 162 3.74 -20.81 -12.40
C LYS A 162 4.08 -20.92 -10.92
N LYS A 163 5.10 -21.72 -10.59
CA LYS A 163 5.85 -21.53 -9.35
C LYS A 163 6.03 -20.02 -9.25
N PHE A 164 5.50 -19.38 -8.21
CA PHE A 164 5.95 -18.04 -7.88
C PHE A 164 7.40 -18.21 -7.47
N VAL A 165 8.30 -18.16 -8.46
CA VAL A 165 9.70 -17.85 -8.22
C VAL A 165 9.64 -16.48 -7.56
N GLN A 166 10.11 -16.40 -6.31
CA GLN A 166 10.37 -15.10 -5.73
C GLN A 166 11.46 -14.47 -6.58
N VAL A 167 11.04 -13.60 -7.50
CA VAL A 167 11.97 -12.85 -8.33
C VAL A 167 12.60 -11.80 -7.41
N PRO A 168 13.93 -11.82 -7.23
CA PRO A 168 14.59 -10.80 -6.43
C PRO A 168 14.31 -9.40 -7.01
N PRO A 169 14.33 -8.34 -6.18
CA PRO A 169 14.21 -6.98 -6.66
C PRO A 169 15.19 -6.70 -7.80
N SER A 170 14.80 -5.86 -8.76
CA SER A 170 15.66 -5.54 -9.90
C SER A 170 16.96 -4.88 -9.44
N ASP A 171 18.07 -5.43 -9.92
CA ASP A 171 19.44 -4.93 -9.75
C ASP A 171 19.89 -4.03 -10.91
N LEU A 172 19.02 -3.80 -11.91
CA LEU A 172 19.33 -3.01 -13.11
C LEU A 172 19.85 -1.61 -12.76
N ARG A 173 19.29 -0.97 -11.73
CA ARG A 173 19.77 0.34 -11.25
C ARG A 173 21.24 0.28 -10.83
N GLN A 174 21.64 -0.78 -10.13
CA GLN A 174 23.00 -0.95 -9.64
C GLN A 174 23.94 -1.21 -10.82
N HIS A 175 23.55 -2.10 -11.73
CA HIS A 175 24.33 -2.38 -12.95
C HIS A 175 24.54 -1.15 -13.82
N LEU A 176 23.54 -0.27 -13.96
CA LEU A 176 23.69 1.00 -14.67
C LEU A 176 24.60 1.98 -13.90
N GLY A 177 24.48 2.05 -12.57
CA GLY A 177 25.39 2.84 -11.74
C GLY A 177 26.85 2.39 -11.87
N ASP A 178 27.08 1.07 -11.92
CA ASP A 178 28.41 0.50 -12.11
C ASP A 178 28.96 0.76 -13.51
N LEU A 179 28.10 0.82 -14.53
CA LEU A 179 28.48 1.24 -15.90
C LEU A 179 28.94 2.71 -15.96
N LEU A 180 28.43 3.58 -15.09
CA LEU A 180 28.93 4.96 -14.99
C LEU A 180 30.31 5.02 -14.31
N LYS A 181 30.56 4.16 -13.31
CA LYS A 181 31.82 4.09 -12.57
C LYS A 181 32.93 3.39 -13.36
N ASN A 182 32.58 2.29 -14.01
CA ASN A 182 33.46 1.46 -14.82
C ASN A 182 33.27 1.87 -16.28
N ILE A 183 34.11 2.80 -16.73
CA ILE A 183 33.97 3.46 -18.02
C ILE A 183 34.43 2.51 -19.15
N ASP A 184 33.53 1.63 -19.61
CA ASP A 184 33.71 0.71 -20.75
C ASP A 184 32.78 1.07 -21.93
N GLY A 185 33.26 0.98 -23.18
CA GLY A 185 32.43 1.14 -24.40
C GLY A 185 32.54 2.48 -25.16
N THR A 186 31.53 2.82 -25.97
CA THR A 186 31.51 4.06 -26.79
C THR A 186 31.12 5.26 -25.94
N ILE A 187 32.12 5.98 -25.45
CA ILE A 187 31.99 7.04 -24.45
C ILE A 187 32.24 8.41 -25.09
N VAL A 188 31.52 9.42 -24.61
CA VAL A 188 31.73 10.83 -24.96
C VAL A 188 32.25 11.59 -23.74
N THR A 189 33.13 12.56 -23.96
CA THR A 189 33.65 13.44 -22.91
C THR A 189 32.89 14.77 -22.92
N PHE A 190 32.38 15.17 -21.77
CA PHE A 190 31.74 16.46 -21.50
C PHE A 190 32.70 17.36 -20.74
N GLU A 191 32.78 18.62 -21.13
CA GLU A 191 33.52 19.65 -20.41
C GLU A 191 32.52 20.62 -19.79
N VAL A 192 32.46 20.66 -18.46
CA VAL A 192 31.45 21.42 -17.70
C VAL A 192 32.15 22.14 -16.56
N GLY A 193 32.10 23.48 -16.55
CA GLY A 193 32.76 24.27 -15.50
C GLY A 193 34.26 24.04 -15.36
N GLY A 194 34.95 23.61 -16.42
CA GLY A 194 36.38 23.26 -16.40
C GLY A 194 36.69 21.82 -15.99
N GLU A 195 35.69 21.04 -15.58
CA GLU A 195 35.82 19.62 -15.29
C GLU A 195 35.44 18.74 -16.48
N ARG A 196 36.06 17.55 -16.56
CA ARG A 196 35.79 16.56 -17.61
C ARG A 196 35.03 15.36 -17.08
N PHE A 197 33.88 15.09 -17.69
CA PHE A 197 33.02 13.96 -17.36
C PHE A 197 32.92 12.99 -18.53
N ARG A 198 33.01 11.70 -18.24
CA ARG A 198 32.85 10.65 -19.24
C ARG A 198 31.52 9.95 -19.04
N ALA A 199 30.71 9.87 -20.08
CA ALA A 199 29.40 9.20 -20.01
C ALA A 199 29.00 8.60 -21.36
N HIS A 200 28.00 7.72 -21.32
CA HIS A 200 27.47 7.05 -22.50
C HIS A 200 26.41 7.93 -23.17
N ARG A 201 26.65 8.30 -24.43
CA ARG A 201 25.72 9.15 -25.20
C ARG A 201 24.32 8.56 -25.27
N SER A 202 24.23 7.24 -25.42
CA SER A 202 22.96 6.51 -25.48
C SER A 202 22.13 6.67 -24.20
N MET A 203 22.77 6.62 -23.02
CA MET A 203 22.07 6.76 -21.74
C MET A 203 21.49 8.16 -21.56
N ILE A 204 22.26 9.19 -21.91
CA ILE A 204 21.78 10.58 -21.87
C ILE A 204 20.65 10.77 -22.88
N ALA A 205 20.81 10.33 -24.14
CA ALA A 205 19.79 10.48 -25.17
C ALA A 205 18.49 9.70 -24.87
N ALA A 206 18.58 8.56 -24.20
CA ALA A 206 17.41 7.77 -23.81
C ALA A 206 16.61 8.43 -22.68
N ARG A 207 17.25 9.21 -21.82
CA ARG A 207 16.66 9.76 -20.59
C ARG A 207 16.51 11.26 -20.55
N SER A 208 17.03 11.94 -21.56
CA SER A 208 16.82 13.35 -21.83
C SER A 208 16.36 13.48 -23.27
N SER A 209 15.23 14.14 -23.47
CA SER A 209 14.79 14.55 -24.81
C SER A 209 14.99 16.06 -24.89
N LEU A 210 15.35 16.60 -26.04
CA LEU A 210 15.37 18.06 -26.20
C LEU A 210 14.16 18.42 -27.06
N PRO A 211 13.08 18.98 -26.48
CA PRO A 211 11.96 19.49 -27.24
C PRO A 211 12.34 20.87 -27.79
N ASN A 212 13.28 20.92 -28.73
CA ASN A 212 13.33 21.91 -29.80
C ASN A 212 14.54 21.68 -30.71
N ALA A 213 14.27 21.82 -32.01
CA ALA A 213 15.17 21.54 -33.12
C ALA A 213 16.54 22.22 -32.94
N GLY A 214 17.59 21.40 -32.80
CA GLY A 214 19.00 21.85 -32.89
C GLY A 214 19.98 21.24 -31.87
N GLY A 215 19.51 20.70 -30.73
CA GLY A 215 20.40 20.29 -29.64
C GLY A 215 20.93 18.85 -29.71
N VAL A 216 20.06 17.85 -29.96
CA VAL A 216 20.49 16.44 -30.14
C VAL A 216 21.41 16.29 -31.37
N MET A 217 21.24 17.20 -32.34
CA MET A 217 22.05 17.31 -33.56
C MET A 217 23.45 17.87 -33.30
N LYS A 218 23.67 18.64 -32.22
CA LYS A 218 24.97 19.26 -31.89
C LYS A 218 25.97 18.31 -31.23
N TRP A 219 25.53 17.12 -30.79
CA TRP A 219 26.38 16.13 -30.12
C TRP A 219 26.88 15.06 -31.11
N LYS A 220 26.86 15.37 -32.42
CA LYS A 220 27.41 14.51 -33.47
C LYS A 220 28.94 14.61 -33.47
N GLY A 221 29.55 13.59 -32.90
CA GLY A 221 30.93 13.21 -33.16
C GLY A 221 31.02 11.71 -32.92
N GLU A 222 31.39 10.94 -33.95
CA GLU A 222 31.64 9.51 -33.81
C GLU A 222 33.16 9.28 -33.80
N GLY A 223 33.67 8.78 -32.68
CA GLY A 223 35.04 8.27 -32.57
C GLY A 223 35.85 8.80 -31.38
N PRO A 224 36.94 8.11 -31.00
CA PRO A 224 37.81 8.42 -29.86
C PRO A 224 38.62 9.73 -30.02
N LYS A 225 38.50 10.43 -31.15
CA LYS A 225 39.14 11.73 -31.44
C LYS A 225 38.13 12.88 -31.56
N THR A 226 36.97 12.74 -30.94
CA THR A 226 35.96 13.81 -30.94
C THR A 226 36.28 14.82 -29.85
N PRO A 227 36.19 16.13 -30.15
CA PRO A 227 36.43 17.16 -29.15
C PRO A 227 35.39 17.04 -28.02
N PRO A 228 35.77 17.37 -26.77
CA PRO A 228 34.83 17.38 -25.65
C PRO A 228 33.60 18.24 -25.95
N ILE A 229 32.42 17.76 -25.56
CA ILE A 229 31.18 18.51 -25.67
C ILE A 229 31.11 19.49 -24.51
N LYS A 230 31.14 20.79 -24.82
CA LYS A 230 31.03 21.85 -23.81
C LYS A 230 29.59 22.03 -23.35
N ILE A 231 29.39 22.07 -22.04
CA ILE A 231 28.11 22.43 -21.40
C ILE A 231 28.40 23.63 -20.51
N ASP A 232 27.97 24.80 -20.97
CA ASP A 232 28.16 26.07 -20.24
C ASP A 232 26.94 26.43 -19.37
N ASP A 233 25.88 25.61 -19.45
CA ASP A 233 24.56 25.91 -18.90
C ASP A 233 24.34 25.45 -17.45
N MET A 234 25.31 24.74 -16.88
CA MET A 234 25.27 24.31 -15.48
C MET A 234 26.68 24.12 -14.92
N GLY A 235 26.80 24.16 -13.59
CA GLY A 235 28.05 23.86 -12.90
C GLY A 235 28.40 22.37 -12.90
N ALA A 236 29.68 22.06 -12.67
CA ALA A 236 30.21 20.69 -12.65
C ALA A 236 29.49 19.79 -11.62
N ASP A 237 29.18 20.31 -10.43
CA ASP A 237 28.48 19.55 -9.38
C ASP A 237 27.02 19.26 -9.72
N VAL A 238 26.33 20.21 -10.38
CA VAL A 238 24.96 20.02 -10.88
C VAL A 238 24.97 18.93 -11.96
N PHE A 239 25.94 18.98 -12.88
CA PHE A 239 26.08 17.98 -13.92
C PHE A 239 26.43 16.58 -13.37
N ARG A 240 27.23 16.50 -12.31
CA ARG A 240 27.55 15.24 -11.61
C ARG A 240 26.30 14.58 -11.05
N ASN A 241 25.46 15.36 -10.36
CA ASN A 241 24.18 14.87 -9.80
C ASN A 241 23.16 14.56 -10.91
N PHE A 242 23.13 15.36 -11.97
CA PHE A 242 22.32 15.11 -13.15
C PHE A 242 22.69 13.76 -13.81
N LEU A 243 23.99 13.49 -14.01
CA LEU A 243 24.45 12.19 -14.52
C LEU A 243 24.09 11.04 -13.57
N HIS A 244 24.26 11.22 -12.26
CA HIS A 244 23.84 10.22 -11.29
C HIS A 244 22.34 9.90 -11.43
N PHE A 245 21.51 10.92 -11.62
CA PHE A 245 20.07 10.74 -11.85
C PHE A 245 19.78 10.02 -13.17
N ILE A 246 20.47 10.35 -14.26
CA ILE A 246 20.31 9.65 -15.55
C ILE A 246 20.59 8.15 -15.38
N TYR A 247 21.62 7.76 -14.65
CA TYR A 247 21.97 6.34 -14.53
C TYR A 247 21.14 5.60 -13.46
N MET A 248 20.87 6.24 -12.33
CA MET A 248 20.32 5.57 -11.14
C MET A 248 18.88 5.96 -10.82
N ASP A 249 18.32 6.96 -11.51
CA ASP A 249 16.95 7.47 -11.32
C ASP A 249 16.66 7.92 -9.87
N THR A 250 17.71 8.36 -9.18
CA THR A 250 17.73 8.83 -7.80
C THR A 250 18.83 9.85 -7.61
N LEU A 251 18.67 10.77 -6.66
CA LEU A 251 19.73 11.69 -6.24
C LEU A 251 20.50 11.09 -5.05
N PRO A 252 21.81 11.38 -4.89
CA PRO A 252 22.58 10.89 -3.75
C PRO A 252 22.00 11.39 -2.41
N GLN A 253 22.01 10.54 -1.37
CA GLN A 253 21.45 10.86 -0.04
C GLN A 253 22.14 12.03 0.70
N GLN A 254 23.27 12.55 0.19
CA GLN A 254 24.04 13.62 0.83
C GLN A 254 23.43 15.02 0.68
N MET A 255 22.26 15.16 0.03
CA MET A 255 21.57 16.44 -0.17
C MET A 255 20.64 16.85 1.01
N ALA A 256 21.16 16.92 2.25
CA ALA A 256 20.38 17.27 3.46
C ALA A 256 20.88 18.47 4.31
N ARG A 257 21.37 19.55 3.69
CA ARG A 257 21.78 20.85 4.27
C ARG A 257 21.35 22.03 3.38
N GLU A 258 21.42 23.25 3.90
CA GLU A 258 20.89 24.48 3.25
C GLU A 258 21.50 24.80 1.86
N GLU A 259 22.72 24.32 1.57
CA GLU A 259 23.34 24.39 0.23
C GLU A 259 22.56 23.57 -0.84
N ASP A 260 21.67 22.67 -0.41
CA ASP A 260 20.90 21.77 -1.26
C ASP A 260 19.66 22.42 -1.90
N LEU A 261 19.18 23.56 -1.38
CA LEU A 261 18.09 24.27 -2.05
C LEU A 261 18.58 24.90 -3.37
N ALA A 262 19.77 25.50 -3.36
CA ALA A 262 20.39 26.04 -4.56
C ALA A 262 20.72 24.92 -5.56
N MET A 263 21.26 23.79 -5.08
CA MET A 263 21.54 22.63 -5.92
C MET A 263 20.26 22.04 -6.52
N ALA A 264 19.19 21.89 -5.73
CA ALA A 264 17.88 21.42 -6.21
C ALA A 264 17.27 22.36 -7.26
N GLN A 265 17.36 23.68 -7.05
CA GLN A 265 16.92 24.66 -8.04
C GLN A 265 17.71 24.54 -9.36
N HIS A 266 19.03 24.41 -9.29
CA HIS A 266 19.85 24.22 -10.48
C HIS A 266 19.58 22.87 -11.18
N LEU A 267 19.31 21.81 -10.43
CA LEU A 267 18.88 20.52 -10.97
C LEU A 267 17.50 20.59 -11.62
N LEU A 268 16.57 21.38 -11.08
CA LEU A 268 15.26 21.62 -11.67
C LEU A 268 15.37 22.35 -13.01
N VAL A 269 16.23 23.38 -13.07
CA VAL A 269 16.54 24.11 -14.31
C VAL A 269 17.17 23.17 -15.35
N ALA A 270 18.10 22.29 -14.93
CA ALA A 270 18.67 21.28 -15.80
C ALA A 270 17.61 20.25 -16.25
N ALA A 271 16.73 19.80 -15.36
CA ALA A 271 15.67 18.87 -15.67
C ALA A 271 14.69 19.44 -16.71
N ASP A 272 14.36 20.73 -16.60
CA ASP A 272 13.53 21.42 -17.59
C ASP A 272 14.22 21.55 -18.94
N ARG A 273 15.46 22.03 -18.93
CA ARG A 273 16.24 22.26 -20.15
C ARG A 273 16.53 20.99 -20.94
N TYR A 274 16.75 19.86 -20.25
CA TYR A 274 17.04 18.56 -20.86
C TYR A 274 15.83 17.60 -20.84
N ASN A 275 14.63 18.11 -20.52
CA ASN A 275 13.37 17.37 -20.49
C ASN A 275 13.43 16.04 -19.73
N VAL A 276 14.04 16.06 -18.55
CA VAL A 276 14.08 14.93 -17.63
C VAL A 276 12.90 15.05 -16.67
N GLU A 277 11.70 14.75 -17.18
CA GLU A 277 10.42 14.95 -16.47
C GLU A 277 10.41 14.40 -15.05
N ARG A 278 10.96 13.19 -14.85
CA ARG A 278 10.99 12.56 -13.52
C ARG A 278 11.87 13.31 -12.51
N LEU A 279 12.91 14.02 -12.95
CA LEU A 279 13.73 14.85 -12.08
C LEU A 279 13.01 16.15 -11.68
N LYS A 280 12.03 16.62 -12.47
CA LYS A 280 11.22 17.80 -12.14
C LYS A 280 10.26 17.57 -10.96
N LEU A 281 9.98 16.31 -10.64
CA LEU A 281 8.96 15.88 -9.68
C LEU A 281 9.55 15.48 -8.32
N ILE A 282 10.86 15.58 -8.13
CA ILE A 282 11.59 15.13 -6.94
C ILE A 282 12.04 16.32 -6.12
#